data_AF-A0A4Q6C6N5-F1
#
_entry.id   AF-A0A4Q6C6N5-F1
#
_cell.length_a   1.000
_cell.length_b   1.000
_cell.length_c   1.000
_cell.angle_alpha   90.00
_cell.angle_beta   90.00
_cell.angle_gamma   90.00
#
_symmetry.space_group_name_H-M   'P 1'
#
loop_
_entity.id
_entity.type
_entity.pdbx_description
1 polymer ?
#
loop_
_entity_poly.entity_id
_entity_poly.type
_entity_poly.pdbx_seq_one_letter_code
_entity_poly.pdbx_strand_id
1 'polypeptide(L)'
;MANPIVHFNSLKVVATLVVLSVLACSEAKFKPDIGKQTAHKVLANHSLFIAGRKANEDMSFAFLPNSALQTLTLETNPLGTTVYKQIERPWIVDEFIQGHRGDEVKEDFTIATLDKLDLLVVVDNSSSMGSFQEKLSAGLKPLLSHISNTDWQMMVTTTSALRKKNPSNPSEILVTYGCPRINASDSTDKAVITRQDYLQNASAVITQFGWKVRSGENGDPIEHGLLASTSALKGECGDEQKTWTRSDSHKAVLMLTDEENCGSDPDQNCDMAGDSKPEFFLQEAPKGTQFFALLHDKDRYAECSDEGYIRKPDDYRSVIAQTGGLEGNICAGQYDSMLEAISSNMHPVARKSFTLGFNPESADVRVLVDGLVWNGAFQISGRELVITDVLPVGAKTLSVVYRHNAVPMSSEVTLSKKSDQETITVLVNRQPLGASEYSWMGNKLLFKSEPKELSRIEVRYREIQNLPRAFDFSKEALLPT
;
A
#
# COMPACT_ATOMS: atom_id res chain seq x y z
N MET A 1 17.26 27.29 15.35
CA MET A 1 16.12 28.05 15.89
C MET A 1 15.43 27.15 16.89
N ALA A 2 15.50 27.50 18.17
CA ALA A 2 15.12 26.64 19.29
C ALA A 2 13.61 26.74 19.57
N ASN A 3 12.96 25.59 19.78
CA ASN A 3 11.58 25.47 20.24
C ASN A 3 11.50 25.68 21.76
N PRO A 4 10.42 26.28 22.30
CA PRO A 4 10.24 26.45 23.74
C PRO A 4 9.67 25.18 24.39
N ILE A 5 10.22 24.88 25.58
CA ILE A 5 9.81 23.83 26.50
C ILE A 5 8.72 24.40 27.41
N VAL A 6 7.59 23.70 27.55
CA VAL A 6 6.50 24.02 28.49
C VAL A 6 6.58 23.07 29.69
N HIS A 7 6.74 23.62 30.89
CA HIS A 7 6.64 22.88 32.16
C HIS A 7 5.21 22.96 32.72
N PHE A 8 4.63 21.82 33.08
CA PHE A 8 3.42 21.73 33.90
C PHE A 8 3.79 21.51 35.37
N ASN A 9 3.31 22.39 36.25
CA ASN A 9 3.38 22.23 37.70
C ASN A 9 2.15 21.47 38.21
N SER A 10 2.39 20.42 38.99
CA SER A 10 1.37 19.62 39.67
C SER A 10 0.89 20.32 40.95
N LEU A 11 -0.43 20.51 41.08
CA LEU A 11 -1.10 20.92 42.32
C LEU A 11 -1.31 19.70 43.22
N LYS A 12 -0.80 19.71 44.46
CA LYS A 12 -1.17 18.75 45.51
C LYS A 12 -1.97 19.47 46.58
N VAL A 13 -3.21 19.02 46.79
CA VAL A 13 -4.07 19.43 47.91
C VAL A 13 -3.89 18.40 49.02
N VAL A 14 -3.52 18.86 50.22
CA VAL A 14 -3.51 18.07 51.46
C VAL A 14 -4.30 18.87 52.48
N ALA A 15 -5.39 18.30 52.99
CA ALA A 15 -6.11 18.82 54.13
C ALA A 15 -6.10 17.74 55.22
N THR A 16 -5.63 18.09 56.42
CA THR A 16 -5.76 17.25 57.62
C THR A 16 -6.13 18.17 58.78
N LEU A 17 -7.31 17.91 59.35
CA LEU A 17 -7.90 18.59 60.50
C LEU A 17 -7.56 17.74 61.74
N VAL A 18 -6.96 18.36 62.77
CA VAL A 18 -6.79 17.77 64.10
C VAL A 18 -7.35 18.75 65.12
N VAL A 19 -8.37 18.31 65.86
CA VAL A 19 -8.91 19.01 67.03
C VAL A 19 -8.44 18.26 68.27
N LEU A 20 -7.75 18.96 69.17
CA LEU A 20 -7.30 18.47 70.46
C LEU A 20 -8.04 19.24 71.56
N SER A 21 -8.74 18.54 72.45
CA SER A 21 -9.39 19.08 73.64
C SER A 21 -8.61 18.70 74.90
N VAL A 22 -8.46 19.64 75.83
CA VAL A 22 -7.88 19.42 77.16
C VAL A 22 -8.84 19.97 78.21
N LEU A 23 -9.19 19.11 79.17
CA LEU A 23 -9.96 19.38 80.39
C LEU A 23 -9.04 19.96 81.49
N ALA A 24 -9.58 20.85 82.32
CA ALA A 24 -9.11 21.03 83.71
C ALA A 24 -10.26 21.47 84.64
N CYS A 25 -10.30 20.83 85.81
CA CYS A 25 -11.30 20.89 86.87
C CYS A 25 -11.26 22.17 87.71
N SER A 26 -12.37 22.48 88.38
CA SER A 26 -12.40 23.34 89.58
C SER A 26 -13.18 22.66 90.71
N GLU A 27 -12.56 22.59 91.89
CA GLU A 27 -13.12 22.09 93.15
C GLU A 27 -14.10 23.11 93.77
N ALA A 28 -15.19 22.62 94.38
CA ALA A 28 -16.03 23.41 95.28
C ALA A 28 -16.15 22.71 96.65
N LYS A 29 -15.78 23.42 97.71
CA LYS A 29 -15.86 22.98 99.12
C LYS A 29 -17.28 23.11 99.66
N PHE A 30 -17.73 22.09 100.38
CA PHE A 30 -19.01 22.07 101.10
C PHE A 30 -18.80 22.39 102.59
N LYS A 31 -19.73 23.15 103.18
CA LYS A 31 -19.79 23.49 104.61
C LYS A 31 -21.20 23.13 105.10
N PRO A 32 -21.40 22.35 106.18
CA PRO A 32 -22.74 22.05 106.66
C PRO A 32 -23.20 23.12 107.66
N ASP A 33 -24.45 23.56 107.52
CA ASP A 33 -25.17 24.32 108.53
C ASP A 33 -26.40 23.50 108.96
N ILE A 34 -26.57 23.31 110.26
CA ILE A 34 -27.62 22.47 110.85
C ILE A 34 -28.73 23.38 111.37
N GLY A 35 -29.84 23.42 110.65
CA GLY A 35 -31.07 24.10 111.03
C GLY A 35 -32.26 23.13 111.11
N LYS A 36 -33.03 23.25 112.19
CA LYS A 36 -34.15 22.40 112.65
C LYS A 36 -35.21 22.09 111.58
N GLN A 37 -35.65 20.84 111.53
CA GLN A 37 -36.78 20.38 110.70
C GLN A 37 -38.13 20.54 111.43
N THR A 38 -39.08 21.17 110.74
CA THR A 38 -40.53 21.05 110.98
C THR A 38 -41.16 20.20 109.89
N ALA A 39 -42.18 19.43 110.26
CA ALA A 39 -42.84 18.38 109.50
C ALA A 39 -43.22 18.75 108.06
N HIS A 40 -42.77 17.94 107.10
CA HIS A 40 -43.20 18.02 105.71
C HIS A 40 -43.70 16.66 105.20
N LYS A 41 -44.93 16.71 104.67
CA LYS A 41 -45.47 15.99 103.50
C LYS A 41 -44.64 14.78 103.04
N VAL A 42 -45.21 13.58 103.20
CA VAL A 42 -44.66 12.35 102.61
C VAL A 42 -44.71 12.48 101.09
N LEU A 43 -43.56 12.80 100.50
CA LEU A 43 -43.30 12.67 99.08
C LEU A 43 -43.11 11.18 98.78
N ALA A 44 -43.99 10.61 97.96
CA ALA A 44 -43.73 9.33 97.33
C ALA A 44 -42.55 9.52 96.37
N ASN A 45 -41.36 9.11 96.78
CA ASN A 45 -40.19 9.10 95.90
C ASN A 45 -40.38 7.97 94.88
N HIS A 46 -40.85 8.32 93.68
CA HIS A 46 -40.68 7.46 92.52
C HIS A 46 -39.20 7.46 92.14
N SER A 47 -38.51 6.36 92.44
CA SER A 47 -37.16 6.13 91.94
C SER A 47 -37.27 5.38 90.62
N LEU A 48 -36.89 6.03 89.51
CA LEU A 48 -36.86 5.40 88.20
C LEU A 48 -35.54 4.66 88.04
N PHE A 49 -35.59 3.34 87.94
CA PHE A 49 -34.41 2.52 87.67
C PHE A 49 -34.29 2.25 86.18
N ILE A 50 -33.20 2.73 85.58
CA ILE A 50 -32.86 2.41 84.19
C ILE A 50 -31.95 1.18 84.20
N ALA A 51 -32.38 0.09 83.56
CA ALA A 51 -31.59 -1.13 83.44
C ALA A 51 -30.21 -0.83 82.82
N GLY A 52 -29.12 -1.29 83.46
CA GLY A 52 -27.75 -1.15 82.96
C GLY A 52 -26.94 0.01 83.55
N ARG A 53 -27.52 0.88 84.38
CA ARG A 53 -26.77 1.89 85.15
C ARG A 53 -26.57 1.45 86.61
N LYS A 54 -25.35 1.58 87.12
CA LYS A 54 -25.07 1.46 88.56
C LYS A 54 -25.62 2.72 89.24
N ALA A 55 -26.71 2.60 89.97
CA ALA A 55 -27.19 3.70 90.80
C ALA A 55 -26.17 3.90 91.93
N ASN A 56 -25.63 5.11 92.06
CA ASN A 56 -24.70 5.49 93.14
C ASN A 56 -25.44 6.01 94.38
N GLU A 57 -26.74 5.79 94.47
CA GLU A 57 -27.57 6.23 95.58
C GLU A 57 -27.84 5.06 96.52
N ASP A 58 -27.45 5.23 97.78
CA ASP A 58 -27.79 4.30 98.87
C ASP A 58 -29.28 4.41 99.17
N MET A 59 -30.04 3.38 98.81
CA MET A 59 -31.45 3.28 99.23
C MET A 59 -31.51 2.97 100.72
N SER A 60 -32.10 3.88 101.49
CA SER A 60 -32.42 3.66 102.91
C SER A 60 -33.93 3.51 103.07
N PHE A 61 -34.36 2.38 103.64
CA PHE A 61 -35.76 2.08 103.93
C PHE A 61 -36.03 2.32 105.41
N ALA A 62 -37.03 3.13 105.74
CA ALA A 62 -37.56 3.25 107.10
C ALA A 62 -38.88 2.48 107.18
N PHE A 63 -38.90 1.39 107.96
CA PHE A 63 -40.11 0.61 108.20
C PHE A 63 -40.94 1.26 109.32
N LEU A 64 -42.19 1.64 109.01
CA LEU A 64 -43.21 1.95 110.01
C LEU A 64 -44.09 0.71 110.26
N PRO A 65 -44.66 0.55 111.47
CA PRO A 65 -45.58 -0.55 111.75
C PRO A 65 -46.89 -0.34 110.97
N ASN A 66 -47.25 -1.36 110.19
CA ASN A 66 -48.40 -1.47 109.26
C ASN A 66 -48.10 -1.12 107.79
N SER A 67 -47.30 -2.00 107.18
CA SER A 67 -47.13 -2.31 105.75
C SER A 67 -46.93 -1.15 104.76
N ALA A 68 -45.74 -1.11 104.14
CA ALA A 68 -45.50 -0.41 102.88
C ALA A 68 -45.46 -1.42 101.73
N LEU A 69 -46.28 -1.22 100.69
CA LEU A 69 -46.17 -1.92 99.41
C LEU A 69 -45.44 -0.98 98.44
N GLN A 70 -44.29 -1.40 97.94
CA GLN A 70 -43.54 -0.65 96.92
C GLN A 70 -43.48 -1.49 95.64
N THR A 71 -44.08 -0.97 94.57
CA THR A 71 -44.04 -1.59 93.24
C THR A 71 -42.83 -1.04 92.50
N LEU A 72 -41.87 -1.89 92.18
CA LEU A 72 -40.76 -1.57 91.27
C LEU A 72 -41.17 -1.97 89.85
N THR A 73 -41.32 -0.99 88.95
CA THR A 73 -41.49 -1.23 87.52
C THR A 73 -40.13 -1.05 86.84
N LEU A 74 -39.56 -2.13 86.30
CA LEU A 74 -38.39 -2.05 85.42
C LEU A 74 -38.87 -1.70 84.01
N GLU A 75 -38.56 -0.50 83.53
CA GLU A 75 -38.70 -0.15 82.13
C GLU A 75 -37.38 -0.48 81.40
N THR A 76 -37.42 -1.46 80.50
CA THR A 76 -36.33 -1.70 79.56
C THR A 76 -36.44 -0.68 78.43
N ASN A 77 -35.45 0.18 78.26
CA ASN A 77 -35.30 0.95 77.02
C ASN A 77 -35.33 -0.02 75.84
N PRO A 78 -36.08 0.27 74.75
CA PRO A 78 -36.05 -0.58 73.57
C PRO A 78 -34.60 -0.74 73.11
N LEU A 79 -34.22 -1.95 72.71
CA LEU A 79 -32.91 -2.23 72.12
C LEU A 79 -32.67 -1.22 71.01
N GLY A 80 -31.63 -0.40 71.16
CA GLY A 80 -31.25 0.56 70.12
C GLY A 80 -30.92 -0.19 68.83
N THR A 81 -31.62 0.11 67.75
CA THR A 81 -31.31 -0.43 66.42
C THR A 81 -30.14 0.37 65.84
N THR A 82 -28.92 -0.15 65.92
CA THR A 82 -27.81 0.36 65.10
C THR A 82 -27.99 -0.10 63.65
N VAL A 83 -28.32 0.84 62.76
CA VAL A 83 -28.36 0.59 61.32
C VAL A 83 -26.96 0.75 60.74
N TYR A 84 -26.32 -0.37 60.39
CA TYR A 84 -25.07 -0.35 59.65
C TYR A 84 -25.37 -0.09 58.17
N LYS A 85 -24.89 1.03 57.63
CA LYS A 85 -24.91 1.26 56.19
C LYS A 85 -23.73 0.51 55.57
N GLN A 86 -24.04 -0.53 54.79
CA GLN A 86 -23.05 -1.19 53.96
C GLN A 86 -22.42 -0.15 53.02
N ILE A 87 -21.09 -0.22 52.83
CA ILE A 87 -20.36 0.68 51.94
C ILE A 87 -20.97 0.57 50.54
N GLU A 88 -21.49 1.68 50.03
CA GLU A 88 -21.98 1.76 48.67
C GLU A 88 -20.79 1.74 47.71
N ARG A 89 -20.74 0.73 46.84
CA ARG A 89 -19.72 0.61 45.79
C ARG A 89 -20.23 1.34 44.55
N PRO A 90 -19.62 2.46 44.13
CA PRO A 90 -20.06 3.19 42.96
C PRO A 90 -19.86 2.33 41.70
N TRP A 91 -20.73 2.52 40.72
CA TRP A 91 -20.56 1.94 39.41
C TRP A 91 -19.45 2.66 38.65
N ILE A 92 -18.53 1.88 38.08
CA ILE A 92 -17.54 2.32 37.11
C ILE A 92 -18.08 1.96 35.74
N VAL A 93 -17.94 2.88 34.79
CA VAL A 93 -18.34 2.69 33.40
C VAL A 93 -17.12 2.98 32.54
N ASP A 94 -16.57 1.94 31.93
CA ASP A 94 -15.55 2.07 30.90
C ASP A 94 -16.23 1.99 29.53
N GLU A 95 -15.89 2.94 28.65
CA GLU A 95 -16.40 2.99 27.28
C GLU A 95 -15.27 2.80 26.27
N PHE A 96 -15.53 1.97 25.27
CA PHE A 96 -14.63 1.70 24.16
C PHE A 96 -15.41 1.80 22.85
N ILE A 97 -14.71 2.18 21.79
CA ILE A 97 -15.20 2.09 20.42
C ILE A 97 -14.36 1.02 19.73
N GLN A 98 -15.02 0.01 19.17
CA GLN A 98 -14.33 -1.01 18.39
C GLN A 98 -13.64 -0.37 17.18
N GLY A 99 -12.51 -0.96 16.77
CA GLY A 99 -11.85 -0.61 15.51
C GLY A 99 -12.75 -0.80 14.29
N HIS A 100 -12.23 -0.47 13.12
CA HIS A 100 -12.91 -0.64 11.84
C HIS A 100 -11.91 -1.02 10.76
N ARG A 101 -12.39 -1.70 9.72
CA ARG A 101 -11.55 -2.21 8.64
C ARG A 101 -11.05 -1.14 7.66
N GLY A 102 -11.30 0.14 7.95
CA GLY A 102 -11.03 1.26 7.05
C GLY A 102 -12.15 1.53 6.05
N ASP A 103 -12.07 2.69 5.40
CA ASP A 103 -12.99 3.12 4.35
C ASP A 103 -12.57 2.51 3.02
N GLU A 104 -13.53 1.94 2.26
CA GLU A 104 -13.27 1.43 0.91
C GLU A 104 -13.29 2.60 -0.09
N VAL A 105 -12.23 2.73 -0.87
CA VAL A 105 -12.11 3.69 -1.96
C VAL A 105 -11.87 2.95 -3.26
N LYS A 106 -12.46 3.47 -4.34
CA LYS A 106 -12.18 3.06 -5.71
C LYS A 106 -11.55 4.22 -6.45
N GLU A 107 -10.34 4.02 -6.95
CA GLU A 107 -9.68 4.98 -7.83
C GLU A 107 -9.60 4.42 -9.25
N ASP A 108 -9.98 5.24 -10.21
CA ASP A 108 -9.96 4.89 -11.63
C ASP A 108 -8.81 5.62 -12.32
N PHE A 109 -7.94 4.85 -12.95
CA PHE A 109 -6.82 5.32 -13.76
C PHE A 109 -7.13 5.01 -15.22
N THR A 110 -6.93 6.00 -16.09
CA THR A 110 -6.84 5.72 -17.51
C THR A 110 -5.52 5.02 -17.74
N ILE A 111 -5.57 3.77 -18.19
CA ILE A 111 -4.41 3.16 -18.84
C ILE A 111 -4.32 3.94 -20.15
N ALA A 112 -3.40 4.89 -20.22
CA ALA A 112 -3.06 5.47 -21.51
C ALA A 112 -2.72 4.29 -22.40
N THR A 113 -3.62 3.98 -23.34
CA THR A 113 -3.46 2.88 -24.27
C THR A 113 -2.09 3.07 -24.92
N LEU A 114 -1.23 2.10 -24.63
CA LEU A 114 0.14 1.89 -25.07
C LEU A 114 0.66 2.96 -26.02
N ASP A 115 1.69 3.67 -25.55
CA ASP A 115 2.48 4.60 -26.37
C ASP A 115 2.62 4.04 -27.78
N LYS A 116 2.29 4.86 -28.76
CA LYS A 116 2.44 4.53 -30.17
C LYS A 116 3.83 3.94 -30.39
N LEU A 117 3.96 2.86 -31.15
CA LEU A 117 5.26 2.29 -31.47
C LEU A 117 5.56 2.48 -32.96
N ASP A 118 6.70 3.07 -33.26
CA ASP A 118 7.22 3.11 -34.63
C ASP A 118 8.45 2.21 -34.69
N LEU A 119 8.29 1.07 -35.38
CA LEU A 119 9.35 0.10 -35.56
C LEU A 119 9.99 0.25 -36.93
N LEU A 120 11.27 0.60 -36.97
CA LEU A 120 12.09 0.54 -38.16
C LEU A 120 12.77 -0.83 -38.22
N VAL A 121 12.59 -1.57 -39.31
CA VAL A 121 13.39 -2.77 -39.60
C VAL A 121 14.41 -2.41 -40.67
N VAL A 122 15.69 -2.57 -40.36
CA VAL A 122 16.80 -2.30 -41.26
C VAL A 122 17.44 -3.63 -41.61
N VAL A 123 17.45 -3.94 -42.91
CA VAL A 123 17.92 -5.23 -43.41
C VAL A 123 19.15 -5.03 -44.27
N ASP A 124 20.25 -5.65 -43.85
CA ASP A 124 21.41 -5.86 -44.69
C ASP A 124 21.02 -6.67 -45.93
N ASN A 125 21.36 -6.14 -47.09
CA ASN A 125 20.96 -6.67 -48.38
C ASN A 125 22.16 -7.05 -49.27
N SER A 126 23.32 -7.27 -48.63
CA SER A 126 24.50 -7.88 -49.23
C SER A 126 24.22 -9.34 -49.65
N SER A 127 25.17 -9.93 -50.40
CA SER A 127 24.97 -11.24 -51.02
C SER A 127 24.94 -12.43 -50.06
N SER A 128 25.42 -12.27 -48.83
CA SER A 128 25.40 -13.29 -47.79
C SER A 128 24.07 -13.37 -47.04
N MET A 129 23.22 -12.34 -47.18
CA MET A 129 22.06 -12.17 -46.30
C MET A 129 20.82 -12.99 -46.65
N GLY A 130 20.80 -13.67 -47.80
CA GLY A 130 19.62 -14.39 -48.30
C GLY A 130 18.97 -15.33 -47.29
N SER A 131 19.77 -16.21 -46.67
CA SER A 131 19.26 -17.19 -45.72
C SER A 131 18.73 -16.54 -44.43
N PHE A 132 19.34 -15.44 -43.99
CA PHE A 132 18.94 -14.71 -42.79
C PHE A 132 17.68 -13.86 -43.02
N GLN A 133 17.54 -13.27 -44.20
CA GLN A 133 16.34 -12.57 -44.64
C GLN A 133 15.13 -13.52 -44.68
N GLU A 134 15.29 -14.73 -45.19
CA GLU A 134 14.21 -15.73 -45.21
C GLU A 134 13.75 -16.08 -43.78
N LYS A 135 14.69 -16.27 -42.84
CA LYS A 135 14.36 -16.51 -41.42
C LYS A 135 13.58 -15.35 -40.81
N LEU A 136 14.04 -14.10 -41.00
CA LEU A 136 13.35 -12.92 -40.47
C LEU A 136 11.97 -12.73 -41.13
N SER A 137 11.82 -13.07 -42.41
CA SER A 137 10.55 -12.95 -43.14
C SER A 137 9.41 -13.74 -42.51
N ALA A 138 9.73 -14.86 -41.83
CA ALA A 138 8.78 -15.66 -41.08
C ALA A 138 8.50 -15.12 -39.66
N GLY A 139 9.33 -14.18 -39.16
CA GLY A 139 9.35 -13.71 -37.78
C GLY A 139 8.34 -12.62 -37.41
N LEU A 140 7.49 -12.15 -38.33
CA LEU A 140 6.54 -11.06 -38.03
C LEU A 140 5.61 -11.42 -36.86
N LYS A 141 5.05 -12.63 -36.87
CA LYS A 141 4.07 -13.03 -35.85
C LYS A 141 4.69 -13.08 -34.44
N PRO A 142 5.87 -13.70 -34.22
CA PRO A 142 6.62 -13.58 -32.96
C PRO A 142 6.97 -12.13 -32.58
N LEU A 143 7.42 -11.31 -33.53
CA LEU A 143 7.79 -9.91 -33.29
C LEU A 143 6.59 -9.07 -32.80
N LEU A 144 5.38 -9.38 -33.25
CA LEU A 144 4.16 -8.67 -32.86
C LEU A 144 3.47 -9.25 -31.61
N SER A 145 3.96 -10.35 -31.03
CA SER A 145 3.23 -11.09 -30.00
C SER A 145 2.94 -10.26 -28.74
N HIS A 146 3.93 -9.53 -28.22
CA HIS A 146 3.82 -8.71 -27.02
C HIS A 146 3.40 -7.25 -27.32
N ILE A 147 3.46 -6.80 -28.56
CA ILE A 147 3.00 -5.47 -28.99
C ILE A 147 1.67 -5.49 -29.74
N SER A 148 0.94 -6.61 -29.73
CA SER A 148 -0.34 -6.80 -30.42
C SER A 148 -1.43 -5.76 -30.05
N ASN A 149 -1.25 -5.04 -28.94
CA ASN A 149 -2.15 -3.99 -28.44
C ASN A 149 -1.63 -2.58 -28.56
N THR A 150 -0.36 -2.46 -28.92
CA THR A 150 0.26 -1.17 -29.14
C THR A 150 -0.25 -0.62 -30.46
N ASP A 151 -0.53 0.69 -30.54
CA ASP A 151 -0.75 1.33 -31.83
C ASP A 151 0.58 1.39 -32.57
N TRP A 152 0.96 0.29 -33.21
CA TRP A 152 2.23 0.16 -33.90
C TRP A 152 2.11 0.46 -35.39
N GLN A 153 3.18 0.99 -35.94
CA GLN A 153 3.44 1.04 -37.38
C GLN A 153 4.90 0.69 -37.64
N MET A 154 5.17 0.15 -38.82
CA MET A 154 6.44 -0.44 -39.16
C MET A 154 6.89 -0.01 -40.55
N MET A 155 8.15 0.39 -40.66
CA MET A 155 8.81 0.64 -41.94
C MET A 155 9.96 -0.35 -42.09
N VAL A 156 10.19 -0.83 -43.32
CA VAL A 156 11.35 -1.66 -43.65
C VAL A 156 12.23 -0.90 -44.64
N THR A 157 13.53 -0.85 -44.36
CA THR A 157 14.56 -0.26 -45.23
C THR A 157 15.77 -1.17 -45.33
N THR A 158 16.75 -0.76 -46.13
CA THR A 158 18.01 -1.48 -46.32
C THR A 158 19.21 -0.62 -45.94
N THR A 159 20.33 -1.26 -45.66
CA THR A 159 21.63 -0.65 -45.38
C THR A 159 22.25 0.00 -46.62
N SER A 160 21.96 -0.54 -47.81
CA SER A 160 22.44 0.00 -49.08
C SER A 160 21.81 1.34 -49.47
N ALA A 161 22.62 2.19 -50.12
CA ALA A 161 22.16 3.46 -50.66
C ALA A 161 21.23 3.29 -51.87
N LEU A 162 20.19 4.11 -51.95
CA LEU A 162 19.47 4.33 -53.20
C LEU A 162 20.20 5.36 -54.04
N ARG A 163 20.60 4.95 -55.25
CA ARG A 163 21.25 5.81 -56.24
C ARG A 163 20.24 6.21 -57.32
N LYS A 164 19.91 7.49 -57.41
CA LYS A 164 19.01 8.04 -58.43
C LYS A 164 19.73 9.12 -59.22
N LYS A 165 19.48 9.23 -60.53
CA LYS A 165 19.96 10.37 -61.30
C LYS A 165 19.20 11.62 -60.87
N ASN A 166 19.90 12.72 -60.63
CA ASN A 166 19.26 14.00 -60.34
C ASN A 166 18.42 14.40 -61.57
N PRO A 167 17.10 14.64 -61.43
CA PRO A 167 16.25 14.99 -62.57
C PRO A 167 16.63 16.34 -63.19
N SER A 168 17.15 17.28 -62.39
CA SER A 168 17.62 18.59 -62.84
C SER A 168 19.02 18.53 -63.45
N ASN A 169 19.82 17.54 -63.08
CA ASN A 169 21.17 17.33 -63.60
C ASN A 169 21.49 15.83 -63.74
N PRO A 170 21.14 15.17 -64.86
CA PRO A 170 21.31 13.71 -65.01
C PRO A 170 22.75 13.19 -64.91
N SER A 171 23.76 14.06 -64.90
CA SER A 171 25.16 13.72 -64.67
C SER A 171 25.51 13.55 -63.17
N GLU A 172 24.65 14.06 -62.29
CA GLU A 172 24.76 13.92 -60.84
C GLU A 172 23.93 12.71 -60.36
N ILE A 173 24.51 11.92 -59.46
CA ILE A 173 23.85 10.80 -58.80
C ILE A 173 23.53 11.23 -57.37
N LEU A 174 22.24 11.31 -57.05
CA LEU A 174 21.75 11.47 -55.69
C LEU A 174 21.86 10.13 -54.97
N VAL A 175 22.47 10.15 -53.80
CA VAL A 175 22.69 8.99 -52.95
C VAL A 175 21.92 9.23 -51.66
N THR A 176 20.94 8.39 -51.36
CA THR A 176 20.10 8.52 -50.15
C THR A 176 19.93 7.20 -49.44
N TYR A 177 19.84 7.25 -48.11
CA TYR A 177 19.72 6.09 -47.24
C TYR A 177 18.37 6.06 -46.52
N GLY A 178 18.00 4.91 -45.95
CA GLY A 178 16.81 4.83 -45.08
C GLY A 178 15.46 4.93 -45.80
N CYS A 179 15.45 4.80 -47.13
CA CYS A 179 14.22 4.85 -47.90
C CYS A 179 13.33 3.62 -47.69
N PRO A 180 11.99 3.77 -47.60
CA PRO A 180 11.09 2.64 -47.45
C PRO A 180 11.16 1.71 -48.66
N ARG A 181 11.20 0.41 -48.40
CA ARG A 181 11.03 -0.63 -49.42
C ARG A 181 9.58 -0.63 -49.90
N ILE A 182 9.36 -0.33 -51.19
CA ILE A 182 8.04 -0.35 -51.83
C ILE A 182 8.10 -1.18 -53.11
N ASN A 183 7.19 -2.13 -53.27
CA ASN A 183 6.97 -2.90 -54.47
C ASN A 183 6.16 -2.06 -55.46
N ALA A 184 6.84 -1.37 -56.37
CA ALA A 184 6.18 -0.54 -57.37
C ALA A 184 5.23 -1.32 -58.31
N SER A 185 5.36 -2.67 -58.38
CA SER A 185 4.44 -3.51 -59.16
C SER A 185 3.14 -3.86 -58.44
N ASP A 186 3.08 -3.63 -57.13
CA ASP A 186 1.91 -3.87 -56.29
C ASP A 186 1.31 -2.53 -55.83
N SER A 187 0.19 -2.15 -56.43
CA SER A 187 -0.51 -0.89 -56.10
C SER A 187 -1.07 -0.86 -54.67
N THR A 188 -1.12 -2.00 -53.99
CA THR A 188 -1.56 -2.11 -52.60
C THR A 188 -0.41 -2.01 -51.60
N ASP A 189 0.85 -2.08 -52.08
CA ASP A 189 2.01 -2.01 -51.21
C ASP A 189 2.19 -0.61 -50.60
N LYS A 190 2.24 -0.56 -49.27
CA LYS A 190 2.42 0.67 -48.51
C LYS A 190 3.87 0.81 -48.06
N ALA A 191 4.35 2.05 -47.98
CA ALA A 191 5.65 2.37 -47.39
C ALA A 191 5.73 1.96 -45.90
N VAL A 192 4.61 2.06 -45.20
CA VAL A 192 4.46 1.78 -43.78
C VAL A 192 3.35 0.76 -43.59
N ILE A 193 3.64 -0.29 -42.85
CA ILE A 193 2.67 -1.31 -42.43
C ILE A 193 2.11 -0.89 -41.07
N THR A 194 0.79 -0.82 -40.91
CA THR A 194 0.17 -0.43 -39.63
C THR A 194 -0.52 -1.60 -38.95
N ARG A 195 -0.75 -1.47 -37.64
CA ARG A 195 -1.63 -2.38 -36.91
C ARG A 195 -3.00 -2.52 -37.56
N GLN A 196 -3.57 -1.42 -38.06
CA GLN A 196 -4.88 -1.45 -38.69
C GLN A 196 -4.88 -2.31 -39.96
N ASP A 197 -3.81 -2.27 -40.76
CA ASP A 197 -3.64 -3.13 -41.93
C ASP A 197 -3.61 -4.61 -41.50
N TYR A 198 -2.88 -4.92 -40.43
CA TYR A 198 -2.77 -6.28 -39.91
C TYR A 198 -4.11 -6.81 -39.38
N LEU A 199 -4.89 -5.98 -38.68
CA LEU A 199 -6.23 -6.36 -38.22
C LEU A 199 -7.22 -6.57 -39.37
N GLN A 200 -7.06 -5.83 -40.47
CA GLN A 200 -7.90 -5.99 -41.67
C GLN A 200 -7.55 -7.23 -42.47
N ASN A 201 -6.26 -7.50 -42.69
CA ASN A 201 -5.79 -8.65 -43.44
C ASN A 201 -4.36 -9.08 -43.03
N ALA A 202 -4.28 -9.85 -41.94
CA ALA A 202 -3.01 -10.34 -41.42
C ALA A 202 -2.18 -11.12 -42.44
N SER A 203 -2.82 -11.92 -43.30
CA SER A 203 -2.13 -12.73 -44.33
C SER A 203 -1.43 -11.85 -45.38
N ALA A 204 -2.12 -10.80 -45.84
CA ALA A 204 -1.54 -9.83 -46.78
C ALA A 204 -0.37 -9.09 -46.13
N VAL A 205 -0.51 -8.65 -44.87
CA VAL A 205 0.57 -7.97 -44.15
C VAL A 205 1.78 -8.86 -43.90
N ILE A 206 1.59 -10.13 -43.55
CA ILE A 206 2.70 -11.09 -43.41
C ILE A 206 3.42 -11.27 -44.74
N THR A 207 2.68 -11.40 -45.84
CA THR A 207 3.25 -11.51 -47.19
C THR A 207 4.04 -10.25 -47.57
N GLN A 208 3.47 -9.08 -47.29
CA GLN A 208 4.07 -7.78 -47.56
C GLN A 208 5.36 -7.58 -46.75
N PHE A 209 5.33 -7.86 -45.45
CA PHE A 209 6.51 -7.82 -44.59
C PHE A 209 7.59 -8.78 -45.08
N GLY A 210 7.23 -10.02 -45.38
CA GLY A 210 8.18 -11.01 -45.86
C GLY A 210 8.81 -10.64 -47.20
N TRP A 211 8.07 -9.97 -48.10
CA TRP A 211 8.64 -9.40 -49.33
C TRP A 211 9.58 -8.24 -49.02
N LYS A 212 9.21 -7.32 -48.12
CA LYS A 212 10.05 -6.16 -47.78
C LYS A 212 11.37 -6.55 -47.11
N VAL A 213 11.35 -7.57 -46.24
CA VAL A 213 12.54 -8.14 -45.59
C VAL A 213 13.43 -8.85 -46.59
N ARG A 214 12.86 -9.53 -47.59
CA ARG A 214 13.59 -10.15 -48.71
C ARG A 214 13.98 -9.11 -49.74
N SER A 215 14.77 -8.15 -49.30
CA SER A 215 15.25 -7.02 -50.08
C SER A 215 16.21 -7.43 -51.21
N GLY A 216 16.62 -8.69 -51.24
CA GLY A 216 17.55 -9.27 -52.20
C GLY A 216 18.99 -9.22 -51.69
N GLU A 217 19.88 -9.68 -52.55
CA GLU A 217 21.29 -9.98 -52.24
C GLU A 217 22.27 -9.14 -53.09
N ASN A 218 21.77 -8.08 -53.73
CA ASN A 218 22.53 -7.23 -54.65
C ASN A 218 22.89 -5.87 -54.03
N GLY A 219 23.04 -5.82 -52.71
CA GLY A 219 23.42 -4.63 -51.95
C GLY A 219 24.84 -4.16 -52.21
N ASP A 220 25.13 -2.96 -51.73
CA ASP A 220 26.48 -2.41 -51.68
C ASP A 220 27.28 -3.22 -50.64
N PRO A 221 28.47 -3.76 -50.97
CA PRO A 221 29.28 -4.47 -49.97
C PRO A 221 29.73 -3.57 -48.81
N ILE A 222 29.57 -2.25 -48.93
CA ILE A 222 29.81 -1.29 -47.85
C ILE A 222 28.47 -0.89 -47.23
N GLU A 223 28.16 -1.47 -46.08
CA GLU A 223 26.84 -1.35 -45.48
C GLU A 223 26.74 -0.20 -44.47
N HIS A 224 25.80 0.71 -44.67
CA HIS A 224 25.65 1.93 -43.88
C HIS A 224 24.47 1.85 -42.91
N GLY A 225 24.42 0.81 -42.08
CA GLY A 225 23.25 0.54 -41.22
C GLY A 225 22.90 1.66 -40.24
N LEU A 226 23.88 2.31 -39.61
CA LEU A 226 23.61 3.43 -38.68
C LEU A 226 23.06 4.67 -39.41
N LEU A 227 23.65 5.02 -40.56
CA LEU A 227 23.18 6.12 -41.39
C LEU A 227 21.78 5.84 -41.94
N ALA A 228 21.55 4.64 -42.50
CA ALA A 228 20.25 4.23 -42.99
C ALA A 228 19.18 4.25 -41.90
N SER A 229 19.51 3.79 -40.69
CA SER A 229 18.61 3.85 -39.54
C SER A 229 18.23 5.29 -39.19
N THR A 230 19.23 6.17 -39.07
CA THR A 230 19.04 7.59 -38.73
C THR A 230 18.22 8.32 -39.80
N SER A 231 18.59 8.20 -41.07
CA SER A 231 17.87 8.85 -42.18
C SER A 231 16.43 8.36 -42.29
N ALA A 232 16.21 7.05 -42.13
CA ALA A 232 14.87 6.47 -42.10
C ALA A 232 14.01 7.05 -40.98
N LEU A 233 14.53 7.15 -39.75
CA LEU A 233 13.80 7.70 -38.61
C LEU A 233 13.51 9.20 -38.76
N LYS A 234 14.41 9.95 -39.40
CA LYS A 234 14.19 11.37 -39.75
C LYS A 234 13.23 11.56 -40.92
N GLY A 235 12.95 10.49 -41.69
CA GLY A 235 12.16 10.57 -42.92
C GLY A 235 12.93 11.22 -44.08
N GLU A 236 14.26 11.18 -44.04
CA GLU A 236 15.17 11.70 -45.05
C GLU A 236 15.35 10.66 -46.17
N CYS A 237 14.39 10.59 -47.10
CA CYS A 237 14.47 9.68 -48.25
C CYS A 237 14.32 10.44 -49.57
N GLY A 238 15.44 10.61 -50.30
CA GLY A 238 15.43 11.38 -51.54
C GLY A 238 15.21 12.88 -51.31
N ASP A 239 14.57 13.53 -52.29
CA ASP A 239 14.27 14.96 -52.26
C ASP A 239 13.02 15.30 -51.42
N GLU A 240 12.25 14.29 -50.99
CA GLU A 240 11.04 14.45 -50.21
C GLU A 240 11.26 14.00 -48.76
N GLN A 241 11.29 14.97 -47.82
CA GLN A 241 11.18 14.63 -46.41
C GLN A 241 9.76 14.14 -46.12
N LYS A 242 9.61 12.82 -45.94
CA LYS A 242 8.34 12.20 -45.57
C LYS A 242 8.47 11.54 -44.21
N THR A 243 8.13 12.30 -43.18
CA THR A 243 8.06 11.76 -41.81
C THR A 243 7.01 10.66 -41.77
N TRP A 244 7.43 9.44 -41.46
CA TRP A 244 6.52 8.32 -41.18
C TRP A 244 6.33 8.14 -39.67
N THR A 245 7.33 8.49 -38.86
CA THR A 245 7.25 8.38 -37.41
C THR A 245 6.30 9.42 -36.81
N ARG A 246 5.65 9.08 -35.72
CA ARG A 246 4.78 9.95 -34.93
C ARG A 246 5.60 10.66 -33.84
N SER A 247 5.24 11.88 -33.48
CA SER A 247 5.99 12.65 -32.47
C SER A 247 5.81 12.08 -31.05
N ASP A 248 4.68 11.46 -30.78
CA ASP A 248 4.28 10.86 -29.51
C ASP A 248 4.46 9.33 -29.46
N SER A 249 5.25 8.77 -30.38
CA SER A 249 5.60 7.36 -30.38
C SER A 249 6.93 7.07 -29.70
N HIS A 250 6.97 5.91 -29.04
CA HIS A 250 8.20 5.18 -28.83
C HIS A 250 8.77 4.74 -30.17
N LYS A 251 10.08 4.86 -30.34
CA LYS A 251 10.77 4.53 -31.59
C LYS A 251 11.75 3.41 -31.32
N ALA A 252 11.77 2.43 -32.22
CA ALA A 252 12.70 1.33 -32.13
C ALA A 252 13.26 0.97 -33.49
N VAL A 253 14.50 0.51 -33.51
CA VAL A 253 15.18 -0.05 -34.68
C VAL A 253 15.43 -1.53 -34.44
N LEU A 254 15.12 -2.38 -35.42
CA LEU A 254 15.56 -3.76 -35.49
C LEU A 254 16.50 -3.90 -36.70
N MET A 255 17.79 -4.03 -36.42
CA MET A 255 18.82 -4.26 -37.42
C MET A 255 19.03 -5.77 -37.65
N LEU A 256 19.17 -6.18 -38.90
CA LEU A 256 19.57 -7.53 -39.29
C LEU A 256 20.81 -7.41 -40.18
N THR A 257 21.97 -7.88 -39.71
CA THR A 257 23.24 -7.86 -40.46
C THR A 257 24.19 -8.95 -39.99
N ASP A 258 24.99 -9.43 -40.91
CA ASP A 258 26.11 -10.33 -40.65
C ASP A 258 27.49 -9.63 -40.64
N GLU A 259 27.50 -8.31 -40.79
CA GLU A 259 28.71 -7.50 -40.86
C GLU A 259 28.72 -6.35 -39.82
N GLU A 260 29.84 -5.64 -39.76
CA GLU A 260 29.96 -4.38 -39.02
C GLU A 260 29.39 -3.21 -39.85
N ASN A 261 29.01 -2.13 -39.18
CA ASN A 261 28.72 -0.87 -39.86
C ASN A 261 29.95 -0.45 -40.67
N CYS A 262 29.76 -0.06 -41.93
CA CYS A 262 30.82 0.17 -42.91
C CYS A 262 31.49 -1.09 -43.51
N GLY A 263 30.90 -2.26 -43.33
CA GLY A 263 31.35 -3.52 -43.90
C GLY A 263 32.50 -4.18 -43.14
N SER A 264 32.79 -5.43 -43.48
CA SER A 264 33.73 -6.28 -42.75
C SER A 264 35.19 -6.18 -43.20
N ASP A 265 35.46 -5.59 -44.37
CA ASP A 265 36.81 -5.47 -44.91
C ASP A 265 37.48 -4.16 -44.43
N PRO A 266 38.68 -4.22 -43.81
CA PRO A 266 39.41 -3.02 -43.42
C PRO A 266 39.65 -1.99 -44.53
N ASP A 267 39.67 -2.41 -45.80
CA ASP A 267 39.93 -1.54 -46.94
C ASP A 267 38.67 -0.76 -47.41
N GLN A 268 37.48 -1.07 -46.88
CA GLN A 268 36.21 -0.44 -47.26
C GLN A 268 36.06 1.02 -46.77
N ASN A 269 36.97 1.53 -45.95
CA ASN A 269 37.29 2.96 -45.74
C ASN A 269 36.14 3.97 -45.47
N CYS A 270 34.91 3.56 -45.14
CA CYS A 270 33.90 4.52 -44.68
C CYS A 270 34.01 4.87 -43.19
N ASP A 271 34.98 4.30 -42.48
CA ASP A 271 35.38 4.65 -41.11
C ASP A 271 35.73 6.13 -40.90
N MET A 272 36.09 6.86 -41.98
CA MET A 272 36.40 8.29 -41.91
C MET A 272 35.16 9.19 -41.98
N ALA A 273 34.02 8.66 -42.41
CA ALA A 273 32.78 9.43 -42.45
C ALA A 273 32.20 9.52 -41.04
N GLY A 274 31.84 10.72 -40.59
CA GLY A 274 31.34 10.92 -39.23
C GLY A 274 30.04 10.16 -38.94
N ASP A 275 29.30 9.78 -39.98
CA ASP A 275 28.07 9.00 -39.93
C ASP A 275 28.29 7.47 -39.79
N SER A 276 29.54 7.02 -39.87
CA SER A 276 29.90 5.62 -39.64
C SER A 276 29.98 5.23 -38.16
N LYS A 277 30.00 6.21 -37.25
CA LYS A 277 30.28 5.96 -35.82
C LYS A 277 29.01 5.85 -34.97
N PRO A 278 29.03 5.08 -33.87
CA PRO A 278 27.90 4.96 -32.94
C PRO A 278 27.36 6.31 -32.47
N GLU A 279 28.25 7.29 -32.26
CA GLU A 279 27.91 8.63 -31.81
C GLU A 279 26.97 9.35 -32.77
N PHE A 280 27.08 9.09 -34.08
CA PHE A 280 26.18 9.68 -35.07
C PHE A 280 24.74 9.29 -34.80
N PHE A 281 24.45 7.98 -34.67
CA PHE A 281 23.09 7.53 -34.36
C PHE A 281 22.60 8.11 -33.04
N LEU A 282 23.43 8.09 -32.00
CA LEU A 282 23.05 8.55 -30.66
C LEU A 282 22.76 10.06 -30.59
N GLN A 283 23.40 10.86 -31.45
CA GLN A 283 23.19 12.31 -31.53
C GLN A 283 22.05 12.67 -32.47
N GLU A 284 21.95 11.99 -33.61
CA GLU A 284 21.11 12.41 -34.73
C GLU A 284 19.77 11.68 -34.78
N ALA A 285 19.65 10.45 -34.27
CA ALA A 285 18.37 9.75 -34.23
C ALA A 285 17.40 10.46 -33.27
N PRO A 286 16.08 10.35 -33.48
CA PRO A 286 15.09 10.87 -32.53
C PRO A 286 15.37 10.39 -31.10
N LYS A 287 15.31 11.31 -30.14
CA LYS A 287 15.60 11.01 -28.72
C LYS A 287 14.73 9.88 -28.19
N GLY A 288 15.33 9.00 -27.39
CA GLY A 288 14.64 7.86 -26.78
C GLY A 288 14.46 6.66 -27.71
N THR A 289 15.02 6.68 -28.92
CA THR A 289 15.01 5.52 -29.82
C THR A 289 15.80 4.37 -29.23
N GLN A 290 15.20 3.18 -29.15
CA GLN A 290 15.87 1.95 -28.77
C GLN A 290 16.43 1.22 -30.00
N PHE A 291 17.63 0.66 -29.89
CA PHE A 291 18.27 -0.08 -30.98
C PHE A 291 18.41 -1.55 -30.64
N PHE A 292 17.80 -2.41 -31.43
CA PHE A 292 17.86 -3.86 -31.33
C PHE A 292 18.56 -4.40 -32.57
N ALA A 293 19.27 -5.52 -32.43
CA ALA A 293 19.91 -6.14 -33.58
C ALA A 293 19.99 -7.67 -33.48
N LEU A 294 19.89 -8.32 -34.63
CA LEU A 294 20.32 -9.69 -34.87
C LEU A 294 21.67 -9.62 -35.58
N LEU A 295 22.73 -9.99 -34.87
CA LEU A 295 24.12 -9.81 -35.29
C LEU A 295 24.81 -11.16 -35.50
N HIS A 296 25.75 -11.20 -36.44
CA HIS A 296 26.69 -12.32 -36.59
C HIS A 296 27.90 -12.12 -35.68
N ASP A 297 28.15 -13.07 -34.79
CA ASP A 297 29.38 -13.09 -34.00
C ASP A 297 29.78 -14.53 -33.65
N LYS A 298 30.78 -15.05 -34.35
CA LYS A 298 31.35 -16.39 -34.14
C LYS A 298 31.97 -16.59 -32.76
N ASP A 299 32.45 -15.53 -32.11
CA ASP A 299 33.07 -15.62 -30.78
C ASP A 299 32.01 -15.77 -29.68
N ARG A 300 30.77 -15.32 -29.95
CA ARG A 300 29.64 -15.41 -29.00
C ARG A 300 28.67 -16.53 -29.34
N TYR A 301 28.52 -16.86 -30.61
CA TYR A 301 27.51 -17.79 -31.10
C TYR A 301 28.16 -18.93 -31.88
N ALA A 302 28.16 -20.12 -31.28
CA ALA A 302 28.77 -21.31 -31.88
C ALA A 302 28.08 -21.74 -33.18
N GLU A 303 26.83 -21.32 -33.41
CA GLU A 303 26.07 -21.56 -34.63
C GLU A 303 26.56 -20.74 -35.83
N CYS A 304 27.34 -19.66 -35.58
CA CYS A 304 27.97 -18.87 -36.62
C CYS A 304 29.34 -19.45 -36.97
N SER A 305 29.37 -20.49 -37.82
CA SER A 305 30.60 -21.23 -38.15
C SER A 305 31.42 -20.65 -39.31
N ASP A 306 30.96 -19.60 -39.99
CA ASP A 306 31.58 -19.15 -41.23
C ASP A 306 32.88 -18.36 -40.98
N GLU A 307 33.98 -18.84 -41.56
CA GLU A 307 35.34 -18.31 -41.33
C GLU A 307 35.61 -16.95 -42.02
N GLY A 308 34.69 -16.47 -42.86
CA GLY A 308 34.88 -15.29 -43.73
C GLY A 308 34.77 -13.92 -43.03
N TYR A 309 34.17 -13.85 -41.84
CA TYR A 309 33.90 -12.58 -41.17
C TYR A 309 35.03 -12.21 -40.20
N ILE A 310 35.71 -11.12 -40.51
CA ILE A 310 36.94 -10.67 -39.82
C ILE A 310 36.60 -9.63 -38.74
N ARG A 311 35.64 -8.73 -38.98
CA ARG A 311 35.25 -7.68 -38.04
C ARG A 311 34.06 -8.08 -37.18
N LYS A 312 34.10 -7.65 -35.91
CA LYS A 312 32.99 -7.78 -34.97
C LYS A 312 32.06 -6.58 -35.12
N PRO A 313 30.74 -6.74 -34.90
CA PRO A 313 29.75 -5.66 -34.97
C PRO A 313 29.75 -4.80 -33.69
N ASP A 314 30.92 -4.29 -33.30
CA ASP A 314 31.14 -3.51 -32.09
C ASP A 314 30.44 -2.13 -32.12
N ASP A 315 30.31 -1.51 -33.30
CA ASP A 315 29.58 -0.24 -33.44
C ASP A 315 28.09 -0.41 -33.12
N TYR A 316 27.45 -1.46 -33.66
CA TYR A 316 26.06 -1.77 -33.32
C TYR A 316 25.89 -2.09 -31.83
N ARG A 317 26.83 -2.82 -31.22
CA ARG A 317 26.81 -3.13 -29.78
C ARG A 317 26.89 -1.89 -28.91
N SER A 318 27.73 -0.94 -29.31
CA SER A 318 27.83 0.35 -28.62
C SER A 318 26.49 1.07 -28.61
N VAL A 319 25.79 1.11 -29.75
CA VAL A 319 24.46 1.72 -29.86
C VAL A 319 23.40 0.94 -29.05
N ILE A 320 23.39 -0.40 -29.15
CA ILE A 320 22.45 -1.26 -28.40
C ILE A 320 22.60 -1.03 -26.88
N ALA A 321 23.83 -1.03 -26.37
CA ALA A 321 24.12 -0.83 -24.96
C ALA A 321 23.69 0.57 -24.47
N GLN A 322 23.96 1.61 -25.26
CA GLN A 322 23.64 2.99 -24.89
C GLN A 322 22.14 3.34 -25.02
N THR A 323 21.41 2.62 -25.87
CA THR A 323 19.96 2.80 -26.05
C THR A 323 19.11 1.86 -25.20
N GLY A 324 19.74 0.92 -24.46
CA GLY A 324 19.04 -0.07 -23.64
C GLY A 324 18.27 -1.12 -24.43
N GLY A 325 18.68 -1.38 -25.68
CA GLY A 325 18.09 -2.42 -26.52
C GLY A 325 18.68 -3.82 -26.24
N LEU A 326 18.46 -4.75 -27.17
CA LEU A 326 18.90 -6.14 -27.06
C LEU A 326 19.61 -6.62 -28.33
N GLU A 327 20.61 -7.46 -28.14
CA GLU A 327 21.36 -8.16 -29.20
C GLU A 327 20.93 -9.63 -29.24
N GLY A 328 20.72 -10.16 -30.44
CA GLY A 328 20.41 -11.57 -30.69
C GLY A 328 21.32 -12.19 -31.75
N ASN A 329 21.24 -13.51 -31.85
CA ASN A 329 22.05 -14.32 -32.77
C ASN A 329 21.36 -14.45 -34.14
N ILE A 330 21.98 -13.92 -35.20
CA ILE A 330 21.47 -14.09 -36.58
C ILE A 330 21.61 -15.53 -37.09
N CYS A 331 22.55 -16.31 -36.56
CA CYS A 331 22.76 -17.70 -36.96
C CYS A 331 21.77 -18.68 -36.29
N ALA A 332 20.95 -18.21 -35.35
CA ALA A 332 19.94 -19.03 -34.70
C ALA A 332 19.03 -19.73 -35.73
N GLY A 333 18.58 -20.95 -35.39
CA GLY A 333 17.68 -21.72 -36.26
C GLY A 333 16.34 -21.02 -36.50
N GLN A 334 15.86 -20.27 -35.49
CA GLN A 334 14.66 -19.44 -35.53
C GLN A 334 14.88 -18.20 -34.65
N TYR A 335 14.19 -17.10 -34.97
CA TYR A 335 14.31 -15.85 -34.21
C TYR A 335 13.20 -15.64 -33.19
N ASP A 336 12.26 -16.58 -33.05
CA ASP A 336 11.03 -16.42 -32.27
C ASP A 336 11.28 -15.91 -30.84
N SER A 337 12.14 -16.59 -30.08
CA SER A 337 12.44 -16.23 -28.69
C SER A 337 13.08 -14.84 -28.55
N MET A 338 13.96 -14.46 -29.50
CA MET A 338 14.58 -13.16 -29.51
C MET A 338 13.58 -12.06 -29.92
N LEU A 339 12.78 -12.31 -30.95
CA LEU A 339 11.75 -11.37 -31.40
C LEU A 339 10.67 -11.19 -30.33
N GLU A 340 10.35 -12.22 -29.54
CA GLU A 340 9.50 -12.12 -28.36
C GLU A 340 10.15 -11.27 -27.26
N ALA A 341 11.43 -11.48 -26.97
CA ALA A 341 12.17 -10.67 -25.99
C ALA A 341 12.26 -9.19 -26.42
N ILE A 342 12.51 -8.94 -27.70
CA ILE A 342 12.48 -7.61 -28.31
C ILE A 342 11.07 -7.00 -28.20
N SER A 343 10.03 -7.76 -28.57
CA SER A 343 8.63 -7.33 -28.46
C SER A 343 8.25 -6.98 -27.01
N SER A 344 8.74 -7.77 -26.04
CA SER A 344 8.53 -7.53 -24.62
C SER A 344 9.27 -6.27 -24.13
N ASN A 345 10.48 -6.01 -24.63
CA ASN A 345 11.26 -4.81 -24.30
C ASN A 345 10.71 -3.54 -24.96
N MET A 346 10.22 -3.65 -26.20
CA MET A 346 9.54 -2.58 -26.94
C MET A 346 8.16 -2.26 -26.40
N HIS A 347 7.55 -3.18 -25.62
CA HIS A 347 6.28 -2.90 -24.97
C HIS A 347 6.48 -1.69 -24.06
N PRO A 348 5.83 -0.54 -24.36
CA PRO A 348 5.95 0.62 -23.52
C PRO A 348 5.70 0.18 -22.10
N VAL A 349 6.52 0.67 -21.17
CA VAL A 349 6.22 0.61 -19.75
C VAL A 349 5.00 1.49 -19.52
N ALA A 350 3.82 1.04 -20.02
CA ALA A 350 2.51 1.59 -19.74
C ALA A 350 2.51 1.77 -18.25
N ARG A 351 2.49 3.04 -17.80
CA ARG A 351 2.88 3.47 -16.45
C ARG A 351 2.62 2.36 -15.45
N LYS A 352 3.67 1.57 -15.17
CA LYS A 352 3.51 0.41 -14.29
C LYS A 352 3.18 0.90 -12.90
N SER A 353 3.55 2.14 -12.58
CA SER A 353 3.29 2.82 -11.33
C SER A 353 2.06 3.73 -11.39
N PHE A 354 1.15 3.52 -10.45
CA PHE A 354 -0.04 4.33 -10.20
C PHE A 354 0.03 4.86 -8.76
N THR A 355 -0.05 6.18 -8.57
CA THR A 355 -0.07 6.78 -7.23
C THR A 355 -1.50 6.84 -6.72
N LEU A 356 -1.78 6.11 -5.66
CA LEU A 356 -3.05 6.07 -4.94
C LEU A 356 -3.24 7.35 -4.10
N GLY A 357 -4.49 7.72 -3.84
CA GLY A 357 -4.86 8.82 -2.96
C GLY A 357 -4.40 8.62 -1.51
N PHE A 358 -4.50 7.38 -1.00
CA PHE A 358 -4.17 7.01 0.38
C PHE A 358 -3.22 5.80 0.43
N ASN A 359 -2.62 5.56 1.60
CA ASN A 359 -1.89 4.32 1.85
C ASN A 359 -2.92 3.19 1.99
N PRO A 360 -2.90 2.17 1.11
CA PRO A 360 -3.81 1.06 1.20
C PRO A 360 -3.39 0.11 2.33
N GLU A 361 -4.38 -0.50 2.97
CA GLU A 361 -4.17 -1.68 3.80
C GLU A 361 -3.86 -2.86 2.88
N SER A 362 -2.61 -3.35 2.93
CA SER A 362 -2.04 -4.26 1.93
C SER A 362 -2.84 -5.54 1.63
N ALA A 363 -3.63 -6.05 2.58
CA ALA A 363 -4.36 -7.30 2.43
C ALA A 363 -5.61 -7.21 1.53
N ASP A 364 -6.14 -6.00 1.30
CA ASP A 364 -7.47 -5.81 0.70
C ASP A 364 -7.45 -5.10 -0.67
N VAL A 365 -6.28 -4.99 -1.30
CA VAL A 365 -6.19 -4.33 -2.61
C VAL A 365 -6.64 -5.27 -3.73
N ARG A 366 -7.61 -4.79 -4.51
CA ARG A 366 -8.11 -5.44 -5.72
C ARG A 366 -7.88 -4.54 -6.91
N VAL A 367 -7.22 -5.06 -7.93
CA VAL A 367 -7.04 -4.37 -9.20
C VAL A 367 -8.11 -4.88 -10.17
N LEU A 368 -8.78 -3.96 -10.84
CA LEU A 368 -9.71 -4.26 -11.92
C LEU A 368 -9.18 -3.66 -13.21
N VAL A 369 -9.23 -4.42 -14.29
CA VAL A 369 -8.89 -3.95 -15.63
C VAL A 369 -10.16 -3.97 -16.46
N ASP A 370 -10.52 -2.82 -17.02
CA ASP A 370 -11.78 -2.61 -17.75
C ASP A 370 -13.02 -3.09 -16.97
N GLY A 371 -12.98 -2.93 -15.63
CA GLY A 371 -14.06 -3.32 -14.71
C GLY A 371 -14.09 -4.82 -14.33
N LEU A 372 -13.18 -5.64 -14.85
CA LEU A 372 -13.05 -7.06 -14.48
C LEU A 372 -11.90 -7.24 -13.48
N VAL A 373 -12.09 -8.12 -12.49
CA VAL A 373 -11.02 -8.44 -11.52
C VAL A 373 -9.81 -9.00 -12.26
N TRP A 374 -8.67 -8.34 -12.09
CA TRP A 374 -7.41 -8.76 -12.68
C TRP A 374 -6.55 -9.48 -11.63
N ASN A 375 -6.12 -10.69 -11.96
CA ASN A 375 -5.38 -11.59 -11.04
C ASN A 375 -3.86 -11.58 -11.27
N GLY A 376 -3.33 -10.62 -12.04
CA GLY A 376 -1.89 -10.51 -12.24
C GLY A 376 -1.16 -9.93 -11.03
N ALA A 377 0.15 -10.12 -11.00
CA ALA A 377 1.01 -9.64 -9.93
C ALA A 377 1.17 -8.11 -9.95
N PHE A 378 1.11 -7.52 -8.76
CA PHE A 378 1.41 -6.13 -8.48
C PHE A 378 2.10 -6.01 -7.12
N GLN A 379 2.78 -4.88 -6.91
CA GLN A 379 3.41 -4.52 -5.65
C GLN A 379 2.85 -3.19 -5.15
N ILE A 380 2.85 -2.99 -3.84
CA ILE A 380 2.45 -1.74 -3.22
C ILE A 380 3.56 -1.28 -2.29
N SER A 381 4.00 -0.04 -2.47
CA SER A 381 4.96 0.63 -1.60
C SER A 381 4.42 2.00 -1.19
N GLY A 382 3.92 2.12 0.05
CA GLY A 382 3.20 3.30 0.49
C GLY A 382 1.96 3.52 -0.38
N ARG A 383 1.91 4.64 -1.12
CA ARG A 383 0.82 4.95 -2.05
C ARG A 383 1.08 4.51 -3.49
N GLU A 384 2.24 3.95 -3.76
CA GLU A 384 2.61 3.57 -5.12
C GLU A 384 2.20 2.13 -5.38
N LEU A 385 1.32 1.93 -6.37
CA LEU A 385 0.96 0.62 -6.89
C LEU A 385 1.74 0.36 -8.17
N VAL A 386 2.56 -0.69 -8.18
CA VAL A 386 3.38 -1.09 -9.33
C VAL A 386 2.86 -2.40 -9.90
N ILE A 387 2.31 -2.35 -11.11
CA ILE A 387 1.93 -3.52 -11.92
C ILE A 387 3.20 -4.23 -12.40
N THR A 388 3.44 -5.46 -11.93
CA THR A 388 4.62 -6.23 -12.31
C THR A 388 4.34 -7.21 -13.46
N ASP A 389 3.09 -7.68 -13.58
CA ASP A 389 2.63 -8.52 -14.68
C ASP A 389 2.14 -7.73 -15.90
N VAL A 390 1.94 -8.43 -17.01
CA VAL A 390 1.40 -7.86 -18.25
C VAL A 390 -0.11 -7.65 -18.11
N LEU A 391 -0.58 -6.43 -18.39
CA LEU A 391 -2.01 -6.13 -18.43
C LEU A 391 -2.68 -6.78 -19.65
N PRO A 392 -3.99 -7.13 -19.58
CA PRO A 392 -4.75 -7.63 -20.71
C PRO A 392 -4.62 -6.76 -21.95
N VAL A 393 -4.60 -7.46 -23.07
CA VAL A 393 -4.54 -6.96 -24.43
C VAL A 393 -5.69 -5.98 -24.70
N GLY A 394 -5.37 -4.68 -24.89
CA GLY A 394 -6.34 -3.64 -25.21
C GLY A 394 -6.99 -2.94 -24.00
N ALA A 395 -6.45 -3.19 -22.80
CA ALA A 395 -6.89 -2.56 -21.57
C ALA A 395 -6.91 -1.02 -21.65
N LYS A 396 -8.01 -0.40 -21.22
CA LYS A 396 -8.21 1.06 -21.28
C LYS A 396 -8.28 1.69 -19.90
N THR A 397 -8.82 0.99 -18.92
CA THR A 397 -8.93 1.49 -17.55
C THR A 397 -8.37 0.49 -16.56
N LEU A 398 -7.72 1.04 -15.54
CA LEU A 398 -7.27 0.31 -14.36
C LEU A 398 -7.97 0.93 -13.16
N SER A 399 -8.77 0.17 -12.45
CA SER A 399 -9.36 0.59 -11.19
C SER A 399 -8.64 -0.10 -10.04
N VAL A 400 -8.32 0.63 -8.99
CA VAL A 400 -7.80 0.06 -7.74
C VAL A 400 -8.86 0.25 -6.66
N VAL A 401 -9.35 -0.85 -6.11
CA VAL A 401 -10.25 -0.86 -4.97
C VAL A 401 -9.45 -1.29 -3.75
N TYR A 402 -9.42 -0.45 -2.73
CA TYR A 402 -8.63 -0.71 -1.52
C TYR A 402 -9.26 -0.05 -0.31
N ARG A 403 -8.82 -0.46 0.89
CA ARG A 403 -9.22 0.17 2.15
C ARG A 403 -8.10 1.04 2.70
N HIS A 404 -8.46 2.11 3.40
CA HIS A 404 -7.50 2.98 4.08
C HIS A 404 -8.01 3.40 5.47
N ASN A 405 -7.10 3.89 6.31
CA ASN A 405 -7.38 4.32 7.69
C ASN A 405 -7.98 3.21 8.57
N ALA A 406 -7.50 1.96 8.48
CA ALA A 406 -8.01 0.92 9.36
C ALA A 406 -7.57 1.17 10.81
N VAL A 407 -8.48 0.92 11.74
CA VAL A 407 -8.19 0.86 13.17
C VAL A 407 -8.34 -0.60 13.59
N PRO A 408 -7.27 -1.26 14.09
CA PRO A 408 -7.32 -2.67 14.45
C PRO A 408 -8.51 -2.98 15.35
N MET A 409 -9.30 -3.96 14.94
CA MET A 409 -10.36 -4.50 15.78
C MET A 409 -9.74 -5.37 16.87
N SER A 410 -10.33 -5.32 18.07
CA SER A 410 -9.86 -6.08 19.23
C SER A 410 -10.95 -6.99 19.75
N SER A 411 -10.58 -8.25 20.01
CA SER A 411 -11.39 -9.18 20.80
C SER A 411 -11.15 -9.02 22.31
N GLU A 412 -10.37 -8.02 22.73
CA GLU A 412 -10.13 -7.72 24.13
C GLU A 412 -10.24 -6.23 24.47
N VAL A 413 -10.77 -5.91 25.65
CA VAL A 413 -10.69 -4.56 26.23
C VAL A 413 -10.13 -4.64 27.64
N THR A 414 -9.25 -3.70 27.98
CA THR A 414 -8.64 -3.62 29.31
C THR A 414 -9.41 -2.61 30.15
N LEU A 415 -9.93 -3.06 31.29
CA LEU A 415 -10.67 -2.20 32.21
C LEU A 415 -9.74 -1.26 32.97
N SER A 416 -10.25 -0.06 33.27
CA SER A 416 -9.51 1.00 33.98
C SER A 416 -9.21 0.64 35.44
N LYS A 417 -10.00 -0.26 36.04
CA LYS A 417 -9.85 -0.79 37.40
C LYS A 417 -10.04 -2.31 37.45
N LYS A 418 -9.60 -2.94 38.54
CA LYS A 418 -9.87 -4.36 38.79
C LYS A 418 -11.35 -4.52 39.13
N SER A 419 -12.07 -5.27 38.31
CA SER A 419 -13.52 -5.47 38.45
C SER A 419 -13.86 -6.60 39.43
N ASP A 420 -14.99 -6.43 40.13
CA ASP A 420 -15.72 -7.52 40.76
C ASP A 420 -16.55 -8.24 39.70
N GLN A 421 -16.14 -9.46 39.35
CA GLN A 421 -16.68 -10.26 38.25
C GLN A 421 -18.19 -10.54 38.38
N GLU A 422 -18.72 -10.56 39.60
CA GLU A 422 -20.15 -10.80 39.85
C GLU A 422 -21.02 -9.59 39.50
N THR A 423 -20.42 -8.42 39.33
CA THR A 423 -21.13 -7.15 39.11
C THR A 423 -21.10 -6.69 37.66
N ILE A 424 -20.40 -7.41 36.78
CA ILE A 424 -20.11 -6.89 35.45
C ILE A 424 -21.31 -7.02 34.53
N THR A 425 -21.64 -5.91 33.86
CA THR A 425 -22.59 -5.87 32.76
C THR A 425 -21.87 -5.30 31.54
N VAL A 426 -21.82 -6.09 30.47
CA VAL A 426 -21.24 -5.68 29.19
C VAL A 426 -22.38 -5.32 28.25
N LEU A 427 -22.32 -4.15 27.63
CA LEU A 427 -23.25 -3.72 26.60
C LEU A 427 -22.49 -3.47 25.29
N VAL A 428 -23.01 -4.00 24.19
CA VAL A 428 -22.51 -3.72 22.84
C VAL A 428 -23.64 -3.03 22.08
N ASN A 429 -23.41 -1.78 21.64
CA ASN A 429 -24.43 -0.93 21.03
C ASN A 429 -25.68 -0.79 21.91
N ARG A 430 -25.48 -0.62 23.22
CA ARG A 430 -26.52 -0.54 24.26
C ARG A 430 -27.35 -1.82 24.46
N GLN A 431 -27.03 -2.91 23.76
CA GLN A 431 -27.65 -4.21 23.98
C GLN A 431 -26.80 -5.03 24.96
N PRO A 432 -27.39 -5.57 26.05
CA PRO A 432 -26.65 -6.39 26.99
C PRO A 432 -26.13 -7.65 26.31
N LEU A 433 -24.84 -7.91 26.48
CA LEU A 433 -24.17 -9.10 25.97
C LEU A 433 -24.25 -10.21 27.03
N GLY A 434 -24.64 -11.42 26.63
CA GLY A 434 -24.76 -12.56 27.55
C GLY A 434 -23.40 -12.96 28.13
N ALA A 435 -23.37 -13.41 29.39
CA ALA A 435 -22.12 -13.85 30.06
C ALA A 435 -21.42 -15.01 29.33
N SER A 436 -22.14 -15.75 28.48
CA SER A 436 -21.56 -16.79 27.62
C SER A 436 -20.77 -16.25 26.44
N GLU A 437 -20.88 -14.99 26.07
CA GLU A 437 -20.24 -14.38 24.89
C GLU A 437 -18.88 -13.75 25.22
N TYR A 438 -18.49 -13.75 26.49
CA TYR A 438 -17.21 -13.21 26.93
C TYR A 438 -16.62 -14.01 28.09
N SER A 439 -15.33 -13.78 28.35
CA SER A 439 -14.59 -14.36 29.45
C SER A 439 -13.65 -13.33 30.07
N TRP A 440 -13.06 -13.67 31.20
CA TRP A 440 -12.23 -12.75 31.98
C TRP A 440 -10.85 -13.30 32.20
N MET A 441 -9.84 -12.45 32.06
CA MET A 441 -8.46 -12.75 32.42
C MET A 441 -7.84 -11.54 33.10
N GLY A 442 -7.77 -11.58 34.43
CA GLY A 442 -7.32 -10.43 35.22
C GLY A 442 -8.27 -9.24 35.08
N ASN A 443 -7.78 -8.11 34.57
CA ASN A 443 -8.58 -6.90 34.27
C ASN A 443 -8.96 -6.77 32.79
N LYS A 444 -8.82 -7.84 32.01
CA LYS A 444 -9.21 -7.87 30.60
C LYS A 444 -10.52 -8.62 30.40
N LEU A 445 -11.40 -8.02 29.62
CA LEU A 445 -12.59 -8.63 29.05
C LEU A 445 -12.22 -9.22 27.69
N LEU A 446 -12.43 -10.53 27.52
CA LEU A 446 -12.13 -11.26 26.28
C LEU A 446 -13.46 -11.67 25.63
N PHE A 447 -13.76 -11.12 24.45
CA PHE A 447 -14.94 -11.49 23.67
C PHE A 447 -14.72 -12.83 22.96
N LYS A 448 -15.73 -13.71 22.96
CA LYS A 448 -15.68 -14.96 22.19
C LYS A 448 -15.78 -14.73 20.69
N SER A 449 -16.60 -13.76 20.29
CA SER A 449 -16.67 -13.25 18.92
C SER A 449 -16.28 -11.78 18.92
N GLU A 450 -15.45 -11.39 17.97
CA GLU A 450 -15.03 -9.99 17.84
C GLU A 450 -16.26 -9.09 17.63
N PRO A 451 -16.46 -8.04 18.47
CA PRO A 451 -17.55 -7.10 18.27
C PRO A 451 -17.49 -6.47 16.88
N LYS A 452 -18.65 -6.20 16.27
CA LYS A 452 -18.73 -5.56 14.93
C LYS A 452 -18.00 -4.22 14.90
N GLU A 453 -17.49 -3.83 13.73
CA GLU A 453 -16.80 -2.55 13.54
C GLU A 453 -17.59 -1.36 14.07
N LEU A 454 -16.88 -0.37 14.64
CA LEU A 454 -17.45 0.84 15.24
C LEU A 454 -18.49 0.60 16.35
N SER A 455 -18.61 -0.63 16.86
CA SER A 455 -19.52 -0.89 17.98
C SER A 455 -19.08 -0.14 19.22
N ARG A 456 -20.04 0.50 19.89
CA ARG A 456 -19.83 1.08 21.22
C ARG A 456 -19.91 -0.01 22.27
N ILE A 457 -18.81 -0.24 22.96
CA ILE A 457 -18.69 -1.22 24.04
C ILE A 457 -18.71 -0.45 25.35
N GLU A 458 -19.64 -0.79 26.22
CA GLU A 458 -19.75 -0.21 27.55
C GLU A 458 -19.66 -1.33 28.58
N VAL A 459 -18.71 -1.22 29.51
CA VAL A 459 -18.54 -2.20 30.60
C VAL A 459 -18.84 -1.51 31.92
N ARG A 460 -19.94 -1.92 32.55
CA ARG A 460 -20.34 -1.45 33.89
C ARG A 460 -19.93 -2.46 34.93
N TYR A 461 -19.23 -2.02 35.97
CA TYR A 461 -18.78 -2.91 37.03
C TYR A 461 -18.54 -2.14 38.32
N ARG A 462 -18.34 -2.87 39.42
CA ARG A 462 -17.84 -2.33 40.68
C ARG A 462 -16.39 -2.75 40.87
N GLU A 463 -15.59 -1.89 41.50
CA GLU A 463 -14.21 -2.25 41.85
C GLU A 463 -14.19 -3.38 42.90
N ILE A 464 -13.22 -4.28 42.78
CA ILE A 464 -12.97 -5.29 43.80
C ILE A 464 -12.38 -4.59 45.04
N GLN A 465 -13.25 -4.30 46.01
CA GLN A 465 -12.85 -3.82 47.33
C GLN A 465 -13.22 -4.87 48.37
N ASN A 466 -12.29 -5.13 49.29
CA ASN A 466 -12.55 -6.01 50.43
C ASN A 466 -13.64 -5.37 51.29
N LEU A 467 -14.87 -5.85 51.16
CA LEU A 467 -15.95 -5.45 52.04
C LEU A 467 -15.64 -5.94 53.46
N PRO A 468 -15.77 -5.09 54.50
CA PRO A 468 -15.64 -5.54 55.89
C PRO A 468 -16.60 -6.70 56.14
N ARG A 469 -16.06 -7.89 56.43
CA ARG A 469 -16.88 -9.08 56.78
C ARG A 469 -17.21 -9.13 58.28
N ALA A 470 -16.50 -8.35 59.08
CA ALA A 470 -16.75 -8.18 60.49
C ALA A 470 -17.31 -6.76 60.70
N PHE A 471 -18.55 -6.70 61.18
CA PHE A 471 -19.08 -5.47 61.77
C PHE A 471 -18.61 -5.49 63.23
N ASP A 472 -17.77 -4.54 63.61
CA ASP A 472 -17.34 -4.42 64.99
C ASP A 472 -18.51 -3.91 65.82
N PHE A 473 -19.09 -4.78 66.64
CA PHE A 473 -20.12 -4.45 67.63
C PHE A 473 -19.51 -3.94 68.94
N SER A 474 -18.25 -3.45 68.95
CA SER A 474 -17.61 -2.94 70.14
C SER A 474 -18.44 -1.81 70.80
N LYS A 475 -18.38 -1.79 72.14
CA LYS A 475 -19.29 -1.14 73.11
C LYS A 475 -19.56 0.36 72.93
N GLU A 476 -18.94 1.05 71.98
CA GLU A 476 -19.03 2.50 71.81
C GLU A 476 -20.34 2.98 71.17
N ALA A 477 -21.16 2.08 70.62
CA ALA A 477 -22.52 2.39 70.14
C ALA A 477 -23.54 2.68 71.26
N LEU A 478 -23.13 2.64 72.54
CA LEU A 478 -23.94 3.03 73.71
C LEU A 478 -23.60 4.44 74.22
N LEU A 479 -22.98 5.30 73.41
CA LEU A 479 -22.88 6.71 73.78
C LEU A 479 -24.26 7.38 73.64
N PRO A 480 -24.80 7.96 74.72
CA PRO A 480 -26.12 8.59 74.71
C PRO A 480 -26.05 9.88 73.87
N THR A 481 -27.01 10.06 72.96
CA THR A 481 -27.42 11.39 72.50
C THR A 481 -28.21 12.09 73.57
#